data_AF-A0A9X2SU46-F1
#
_entry.id   AF-A0A9X2SU46-F1
#
_cell.length_a   1.000
_cell.length_b   1.000
_cell.length_c   1.000
_cell.angle_alpha   90.00
_cell.angle_beta   90.00
_cell.angle_gamma   90.00
#
_symmetry.space_group_name_H-M   'P 1'
#
loop_
_entity.id
_entity.type
_entity.pdbx_description
1 polymer ?
#
loop_
_entity_poly.entity_id
_entity_poly.type
_entity_poly.pdbx_seq_one_letter_code
_entity_poly.pdbx_strand_id
1 'polypeptide(L)'
;MKKVFVSLCMASALMGLSSCASTKNAATLSSISGEWNIIEVNGTAVVPAPGQEFPYIGFDTKTGKVFGNSGCNRMMGSFDVNAKPGSIDLGSLASTRMACPDMTVENNVLSALNKVKKYKKLGKENIALCGASNRPIVVLQKKESVSKVSDLEGKWIISEAAGEAIPDGMEKQPFIEFNVAEKRLHGNAGCNLINGAFQVDDEGSSVISFPQVISTMMACPDMEVEDRVLKALNSVRSFGKLTGGGVGLYDADNNLVMVLVKN
;
A
#
# COMPACT_ATOMS: atom_id res chain seq x y z
N MET A 1 1.21 -16.70 -47.52
CA MET A 1 -0.18 -16.94 -47.96
C MET A 1 -0.71 -18.23 -47.36
N LYS A 2 -1.46 -18.18 -46.24
CA LYS A 2 -2.23 -19.33 -45.75
C LYS A 2 -3.56 -18.87 -45.14
N LYS A 3 -4.56 -18.89 -46.02
CA LYS A 3 -5.99 -19.21 -45.90
C LYS A 3 -6.70 -18.89 -44.57
N VAL A 4 -7.52 -17.84 -44.69
CA VAL A 4 -8.70 -17.49 -43.90
C VAL A 4 -9.71 -18.64 -43.90
N PHE A 5 -10.20 -19.04 -42.71
CA PHE A 5 -11.46 -19.76 -42.56
C PHE A 5 -12.44 -18.87 -41.81
N VAL A 6 -13.35 -18.27 -42.57
CA VAL A 6 -14.58 -17.65 -42.08
C VAL A 6 -15.50 -18.79 -41.66
N SER A 7 -15.81 -18.91 -40.36
CA SER A 7 -16.89 -19.77 -39.88
C SER A 7 -18.04 -18.88 -39.39
N LEU A 8 -19.04 -18.77 -40.25
CA LEU A 8 -20.34 -18.17 -40.00
C LEU A 8 -21.20 -19.19 -39.25
N CYS A 9 -21.51 -18.94 -37.98
CA CYS A 9 -22.60 -19.65 -37.29
C CYS A 9 -23.57 -18.63 -36.72
N MET A 10 -24.76 -18.63 -37.30
CA MET A 10 -25.90 -17.81 -36.93
C MET A 10 -26.78 -18.57 -35.92
N ALA A 11 -27.29 -17.81 -34.96
CA ALA A 11 -28.47 -18.06 -34.13
C ALA A 11 -28.49 -19.24 -33.15
N SER A 12 -28.52 -18.91 -31.86
CA SER A 12 -29.72 -19.20 -31.05
C SER A 12 -29.71 -18.35 -29.78
N ALA A 13 -30.83 -17.70 -29.53
CA ALA A 13 -31.10 -16.90 -28.36
C ALA A 13 -31.32 -17.81 -27.15
N LEU A 14 -30.54 -17.59 -26.09
CA LEU A 14 -30.94 -17.91 -24.72
C LEU A 14 -30.90 -16.60 -23.95
N MET A 15 -32.08 -15.97 -23.83
CA MET A 15 -32.35 -14.95 -22.83
C MET A 15 -32.25 -15.61 -21.45
N GLY A 16 -31.03 -15.68 -20.91
CA GLY A 16 -30.81 -15.92 -19.49
C GLY A 16 -31.01 -14.61 -18.74
N LEU A 17 -32.18 -14.42 -18.14
CA LEU A 17 -32.40 -13.43 -17.10
C LEU A 17 -31.61 -13.81 -15.85
N SER A 18 -30.30 -13.55 -15.87
CA SER A 18 -29.51 -13.52 -14.64
C SER A 18 -29.78 -12.19 -13.95
N SER A 19 -30.83 -12.18 -13.13
CA SER A 19 -30.96 -11.24 -12.02
C SER A 19 -29.77 -11.45 -11.08
N CYS A 20 -28.67 -10.76 -11.36
CA CYS A 20 -27.56 -10.66 -10.42
C CYS A 20 -27.86 -9.50 -9.47
N ALA A 21 -28.79 -9.72 -8.53
CA ALA A 21 -28.74 -9.05 -7.24
C ALA A 21 -27.53 -9.61 -6.47
N SER A 22 -26.32 -9.24 -6.89
CA SER A 22 -25.08 -9.56 -6.19
C SER A 22 -24.54 -8.29 -5.55
N THR A 23 -25.22 -7.87 -4.48
CA THR A 23 -24.74 -6.84 -3.54
C THR A 23 -23.61 -7.37 -2.64
N LYS A 24 -23.18 -8.64 -2.78
CA LYS A 24 -22.23 -9.29 -1.87
C LYS A 24 -20.75 -8.93 -2.06
N ASN A 25 -20.38 -8.15 -3.08
CA ASN A 25 -18.99 -7.74 -3.33
C ASN A 25 -18.84 -6.22 -3.60
N ALA A 26 -19.68 -5.39 -2.97
CA ALA A 26 -19.44 -3.96 -2.97
C ALA A 26 -18.20 -3.68 -2.11
N ALA A 27 -17.14 -3.14 -2.73
CA ALA A 27 -15.94 -2.74 -2.00
C ALA A 27 -16.32 -1.72 -0.91
N THR A 28 -15.91 -1.98 0.34
CA THR A 28 -16.15 -1.04 1.44
C THR A 28 -15.29 0.20 1.28
N LEU A 29 -15.73 1.34 1.80
CA LEU A 29 -14.99 2.60 1.64
C LEU A 29 -13.60 2.52 2.30
N SER A 30 -13.48 1.83 3.44
CA SER A 30 -12.17 1.57 4.09
C SER A 30 -11.15 0.87 3.19
N SER A 31 -11.64 0.12 2.19
CA SER A 31 -10.79 -0.68 1.32
C SER A 31 -10.06 0.10 0.24
N ILE A 32 -10.37 1.40 0.10
CA ILE A 32 -9.71 2.32 -0.82
C ILE A 32 -8.86 3.37 -0.10
N SER A 33 -8.77 3.30 1.24
CA SER A 33 -7.96 4.22 2.03
C SER A 33 -6.47 4.10 1.66
N GLY A 34 -5.76 5.22 1.68
CA GLY A 34 -4.33 5.29 1.34
C GLY A 34 -4.06 5.99 0.00
N GLU A 35 -2.79 5.95 -0.43
CA GLU A 35 -2.33 6.55 -1.68
C GLU A 35 -2.31 5.54 -2.84
N TRP A 36 -2.65 6.03 -4.03
CA TRP A 36 -2.76 5.24 -5.24
C TRP A 36 -2.17 5.98 -6.44
N ASN A 37 -1.30 5.32 -7.19
CA ASN A 37 -0.79 5.83 -8.47
C ASN A 37 -1.91 5.76 -9.51
N ILE A 38 -2.04 6.81 -10.31
CA ILE A 38 -2.96 6.87 -11.45
C ILE A 38 -2.22 6.33 -12.67
N ILE A 39 -2.54 5.10 -13.05
CA ILE A 39 -1.83 4.36 -14.12
C ILE A 39 -2.59 4.38 -15.46
N GLU A 40 -3.88 4.72 -15.44
CA GLU A 40 -4.71 4.79 -16.64
C GLU A 40 -5.80 5.85 -16.49
N VAL A 41 -6.06 6.60 -17.56
CA VAL A 41 -7.15 7.58 -17.66
C VAL A 41 -7.87 7.39 -18.99
N ASN A 42 -9.19 7.19 -18.95
CA ASN A 42 -10.07 6.99 -20.11
C ASN A 42 -9.61 5.87 -21.08
N GLY A 43 -9.01 4.78 -20.57
CA GLY A 43 -8.47 3.72 -21.42
C GLY A 43 -7.07 3.98 -21.96
N THR A 44 -6.45 5.11 -21.61
CA THR A 44 -5.08 5.46 -22.01
C THR A 44 -4.15 5.33 -20.82
N ALA A 45 -3.09 4.53 -20.97
CA ALA A 45 -2.06 4.40 -19.94
C ALA A 45 -1.40 5.76 -19.67
N VAL A 46 -1.22 6.08 -18.39
CA VAL A 46 -0.46 7.25 -17.96
C VAL A 46 1.00 6.86 -17.88
N VAL A 47 1.84 7.55 -18.64
CA VAL A 47 3.29 7.35 -18.61
C VAL A 47 3.92 8.67 -18.18
N PRO A 48 4.53 8.77 -16.99
CA PRO A 48 5.23 9.97 -16.57
C PRO A 48 6.47 10.21 -17.44
N ALA A 49 6.87 11.48 -17.59
CA ALA A 49 8.10 11.81 -18.28
C ALA A 49 9.33 11.28 -17.51
N PRO A 50 10.48 11.04 -18.16
CA PRO A 50 11.71 10.62 -17.48
C PRO A 50 12.04 11.54 -16.30
N GLY A 51 12.17 10.97 -15.10
CA GLY A 51 12.46 11.72 -13.87
C GLY A 51 11.25 12.35 -13.18
N GLN A 52 10.02 12.13 -13.67
CA GLN A 52 8.79 12.50 -12.96
C GLN A 52 8.17 11.29 -12.25
N GLU A 53 7.61 11.53 -11.07
CA GLU A 53 6.78 10.55 -10.38
C GLU A 53 5.43 10.39 -11.08
N PHE A 54 4.79 9.23 -10.90
CA PHE A 54 3.41 9.04 -11.34
C PHE A 54 2.48 10.05 -10.66
N PRO A 55 1.46 10.57 -11.38
CA PRO A 55 0.35 11.24 -10.72
C PRO A 55 -0.31 10.26 -9.75
N TYR A 56 -0.77 10.76 -8.61
CA TYR A 56 -1.33 9.93 -7.56
C TYR A 56 -2.50 10.61 -6.86
N ILE A 57 -3.37 9.81 -6.27
CA ILE A 57 -4.52 10.22 -5.48
C ILE A 57 -4.56 9.45 -4.16
N GLY A 58 -4.74 10.17 -3.07
CA GLY A 58 -4.87 9.65 -1.72
C GLY A 58 -6.28 9.85 -1.18
N PHE A 59 -6.81 8.82 -0.52
CA PHE A 59 -8.12 8.85 0.14
C PHE A 59 -7.94 8.70 1.65
N ASP A 60 -8.34 9.71 2.41
CA ASP A 60 -8.57 9.58 3.85
C ASP A 60 -10.04 9.28 4.07
N THR A 61 -10.35 8.00 4.24
CA THR A 61 -11.72 7.51 4.42
C THR A 61 -12.28 7.78 5.82
N LYS A 62 -11.45 8.26 6.76
CA LYS A 62 -11.89 8.65 8.11
C LYS A 62 -12.39 10.09 8.10
N THR A 63 -11.68 10.98 7.41
CA THR A 63 -12.02 12.42 7.36
C THR A 63 -12.77 12.83 6.11
N GLY A 64 -12.87 11.96 5.10
CA GLY A 64 -13.53 12.26 3.82
C GLY A 64 -12.71 13.20 2.93
N LYS A 65 -11.39 13.21 3.08
CA LYS A 65 -10.49 14.07 2.30
C LYS A 65 -9.85 13.29 1.16
N VAL A 66 -9.74 13.96 0.02
CA VAL A 66 -8.93 13.49 -1.11
C VAL A 66 -7.79 14.48 -1.35
N PHE A 67 -6.61 13.96 -1.62
CA PHE A 67 -5.40 14.74 -1.90
C PHE A 67 -4.56 14.05 -2.97
N GLY A 68 -3.58 14.72 -3.56
CA GLY A 68 -2.69 14.08 -4.51
C GLY A 68 -1.94 15.04 -5.43
N ASN A 69 -1.38 14.49 -6.51
CA ASN A 69 -0.75 15.22 -7.61
C ASN A 69 -1.36 14.74 -8.95
N SER A 70 -1.81 15.67 -9.79
CA SER A 70 -2.38 15.38 -11.10
C SER A 70 -1.32 15.24 -12.21
N GLY A 71 -0.03 15.32 -11.86
CA GLY A 71 1.12 15.15 -12.76
C GLY A 71 2.01 16.39 -12.80
N CYS A 72 1.41 17.56 -12.60
CA CYS A 72 2.12 18.82 -12.40
C CYS A 72 1.73 19.46 -11.06
N ASN A 73 0.42 19.58 -10.82
CA ASN A 73 -0.13 20.30 -9.69
C ASN A 73 -0.67 19.41 -8.59
N ARG A 74 -0.60 19.94 -7.36
CA ARG A 74 -1.26 19.31 -6.22
C ARG A 74 -2.77 19.49 -6.34
N MET A 75 -3.50 18.42 -6.10
CA MET A 75 -4.96 18.39 -6.09
C MET A 75 -5.49 18.04 -4.70
N MET A 76 -6.64 18.60 -4.36
CA MET A 76 -7.32 18.40 -3.08
C MET A 76 -8.83 18.54 -3.20
N GLY A 77 -9.56 17.86 -2.32
CA GLY A 77 -11.01 17.91 -2.27
C GLY A 77 -11.57 17.08 -1.12
N SER A 78 -12.85 16.76 -1.21
CA SER A 78 -13.54 15.93 -0.23
C SER A 78 -14.58 15.03 -0.88
N PHE A 79 -14.95 13.96 -0.18
CA PHE A 79 -16.03 13.05 -0.56
C PHE A 79 -16.84 12.65 0.66
N ASP A 80 -18.09 12.25 0.44
CA ASP A 80 -18.98 11.79 1.51
C ASP A 80 -18.60 10.38 1.97
N VAL A 81 -18.17 10.25 3.23
CA VAL A 81 -17.80 8.96 3.84
C VAL A 81 -19.00 8.08 4.17
N ASN A 82 -20.21 8.65 4.18
CA ASN A 82 -21.46 7.94 4.46
C ASN A 82 -22.17 7.47 3.18
N ALA A 83 -21.52 7.63 2.02
CA ALA A 83 -22.06 7.17 0.74
C ALA A 83 -22.27 5.64 0.74
N LYS A 84 -23.22 5.20 -0.11
CA LYS A 84 -23.51 3.76 -0.29
C LYS A 84 -22.23 3.01 -0.71
N PRO A 85 -22.00 1.77 -0.23
CA PRO A 85 -20.85 0.97 -0.62
C PRO A 85 -20.66 0.90 -2.14
N GLY A 86 -19.45 1.19 -2.62
CA GLY A 86 -19.11 1.24 -4.05
C GLY A 86 -19.43 2.57 -4.75
N SER A 87 -20.01 3.55 -4.06
CA SER A 87 -20.24 4.91 -4.56
C SER A 87 -19.19 5.86 -4.01
N ILE A 88 -18.67 6.76 -4.86
CA ILE A 88 -17.80 7.86 -4.44
C ILE A 88 -18.01 9.04 -5.38
N ASP A 89 -18.23 10.22 -4.82
CA ASP A 89 -18.32 11.45 -5.59
C ASP A 89 -17.23 12.39 -5.08
N LEU A 90 -16.28 12.72 -5.95
CA LEU A 90 -15.15 13.60 -5.62
C LEU A 90 -15.51 15.08 -5.78
N GLY A 91 -16.71 15.37 -6.31
CA GLY A 91 -17.14 16.73 -6.59
C GLY A 91 -16.17 17.45 -7.52
N SER A 92 -15.96 18.75 -7.26
CA SER A 92 -14.93 19.53 -7.93
C SER A 92 -13.65 19.53 -7.10
N LEU A 93 -12.56 19.03 -7.67
CA LEU A 93 -11.25 19.10 -7.05
C LEU A 93 -10.62 20.48 -7.26
N ALA A 94 -10.01 21.02 -6.21
CA ALA A 94 -9.12 22.17 -6.33
C ALA A 94 -7.73 21.70 -6.77
N SER A 95 -7.05 22.52 -7.58
CA SER A 95 -5.67 22.28 -8.04
C SER A 95 -4.83 23.55 -7.84
N THR A 96 -3.54 23.37 -7.57
CA THR A 96 -2.57 24.50 -7.61
C THR A 96 -2.35 24.97 -9.06
N ARG A 97 -1.62 26.08 -9.26
CA ARG A 97 -1.33 26.66 -10.59
C ARG A 97 0.17 26.82 -10.86
N MET A 98 0.93 25.74 -10.69
CA MET A 98 2.29 25.62 -11.19
C MET A 98 2.25 25.36 -12.70
N ALA A 99 3.26 25.89 -13.41
CA ALA A 99 3.43 25.65 -14.84
C ALA A 99 4.43 24.50 -15.04
N CYS A 100 4.01 23.44 -15.74
CA CYS A 100 4.89 22.38 -16.21
C CYS A 100 4.97 22.38 -17.73
N PRO A 101 6.05 21.81 -18.33
CA PRO A 101 6.21 21.74 -19.78
C PRO A 101 5.08 21.00 -20.50
N ASP A 102 4.48 20.00 -19.85
CA ASP A 102 3.29 19.28 -20.34
C ASP A 102 2.19 19.30 -19.28
N MET A 103 1.01 19.79 -19.69
CA MET A 103 -0.20 19.88 -18.87
C MET A 103 -1.28 18.87 -19.30
N THR A 104 -1.00 18.04 -20.30
CA THR A 104 -1.94 17.09 -20.89
C THR A 104 -2.40 16.06 -19.85
N VAL A 105 -1.46 15.49 -19.11
CA VAL A 105 -1.74 14.50 -18.06
C VAL A 105 -2.62 15.12 -16.97
N GLU A 106 -2.25 16.30 -16.47
CA GLU A 106 -3.05 16.99 -15.44
C GLU A 106 -4.49 17.24 -15.89
N ASN A 107 -4.68 17.82 -17.08
CA ASN A 107 -6.01 18.14 -17.58
C ASN A 107 -6.87 16.88 -17.74
N ASN A 108 -6.28 15.79 -18.24
CA ASN A 108 -6.95 14.52 -18.39
C ASN A 108 -7.33 13.91 -17.04
N VAL A 109 -6.41 13.92 -16.07
CA VAL A 109 -6.64 13.42 -14.71
C VAL A 109 -7.77 14.20 -14.03
N LEU A 110 -7.70 15.54 -14.00
CA LEU A 110 -8.71 16.37 -13.34
C LEU A 110 -10.09 16.22 -14.01
N SER A 111 -10.13 16.21 -15.35
CA SER A 111 -11.38 16.00 -16.10
C SER A 111 -12.01 14.62 -15.84
N ALA A 112 -11.18 13.59 -15.71
CA ALA A 112 -11.62 12.24 -15.41
C ALA A 112 -12.16 12.11 -13.97
N LEU A 113 -11.42 12.64 -12.99
CA LEU A 113 -11.79 12.57 -11.57
C LEU A 113 -13.12 13.28 -11.29
N ASN A 114 -13.40 14.41 -11.95
CA ASN A 114 -14.68 15.12 -11.83
C ASN A 114 -15.89 14.32 -12.33
N LYS A 115 -15.67 13.25 -13.12
CA LYS A 115 -16.74 12.38 -13.65
C LYS A 115 -16.95 11.12 -12.82
N VAL A 116 -16.13 10.89 -11.79
CA VAL A 116 -16.20 9.70 -10.94
C VAL A 116 -17.47 9.76 -10.09
N LYS A 117 -18.19 8.65 -10.08
CA LYS A 117 -19.39 8.45 -9.25
C LYS A 117 -19.34 7.15 -8.44
N LYS A 118 -18.44 6.23 -8.79
CA LYS A 118 -18.35 4.88 -8.22
C LYS A 118 -16.90 4.41 -8.18
N TYR A 119 -16.63 3.41 -7.37
CA TYR A 119 -15.35 2.70 -7.35
C TYR A 119 -15.56 1.19 -7.29
N LYS A 120 -14.60 0.45 -7.84
CA LYS A 120 -14.62 -1.02 -7.87
C LYS A 120 -13.20 -1.55 -7.72
N LYS A 121 -13.00 -2.56 -6.87
CA LYS A 121 -11.72 -3.29 -6.82
C LYS A 121 -11.50 -4.12 -8.08
N LEU A 122 -10.28 -4.02 -8.62
CA LEU A 122 -9.77 -4.82 -9.73
C LEU A 122 -8.63 -5.73 -9.21
N GLY A 123 -8.96 -6.71 -8.37
CA GLY A 123 -7.97 -7.57 -7.73
C GLY A 123 -7.43 -7.00 -6.41
N LYS A 124 -6.21 -7.42 -6.03
CA LYS A 124 -5.59 -7.03 -4.74
C LYS A 124 -4.98 -5.62 -4.79
N GLU A 125 -4.31 -5.28 -5.88
CA GLU A 125 -3.49 -4.07 -5.98
C GLU A 125 -4.11 -2.93 -6.79
N ASN A 126 -5.25 -3.15 -7.45
CA ASN A 126 -5.83 -2.14 -8.34
C ASN A 126 -7.28 -1.79 -7.97
N ILE A 127 -7.64 -0.52 -8.21
CA ILE A 127 -8.99 0.02 -8.09
C ILE A 127 -9.36 0.73 -9.38
N ALA A 128 -10.56 0.52 -9.88
CA ALA A 128 -11.16 1.36 -10.90
C ALA A 128 -12.06 2.42 -10.26
N LEU A 129 -11.86 3.68 -10.63
CA LEU A 129 -12.86 4.72 -10.46
C LEU A 129 -13.73 4.76 -11.71
N CYS A 130 -15.04 4.65 -11.51
CA CYS A 130 -16.01 4.53 -12.58
C CYS A 130 -16.93 5.75 -12.63
N GLY A 131 -17.39 6.07 -13.84
CA GLY A 131 -18.46 7.04 -14.04
C GLY A 131 -19.84 6.49 -13.69
N ALA A 132 -20.86 7.33 -13.88
CA ALA A 132 -22.26 6.97 -13.64
C ALA A 132 -22.69 5.69 -14.40
N SER A 133 -22.14 5.47 -15.60
CA SER A 133 -22.40 4.31 -16.47
C SER A 133 -21.67 3.02 -16.08
N ASN A 134 -21.01 2.97 -14.92
CA ASN A 134 -20.11 1.87 -14.48
C ASN A 134 -18.86 1.65 -15.36
N ARG A 135 -18.63 2.47 -16.39
CA ARG A 135 -17.41 2.41 -17.19
C ARG A 135 -16.21 2.89 -16.35
N PRO A 136 -15.10 2.14 -16.29
CA PRO A 136 -13.84 2.62 -15.72
C PRO A 136 -13.38 3.87 -16.45
N ILE A 137 -13.08 4.92 -15.68
CA ILE A 137 -12.54 6.20 -16.18
C ILE A 137 -11.11 6.38 -15.71
N VAL A 138 -10.78 5.93 -14.49
CA VAL A 138 -9.42 5.95 -13.95
C VAL A 138 -9.10 4.58 -13.38
N VAL A 139 -7.93 4.04 -13.71
CA VAL A 139 -7.37 2.85 -13.03
C VAL A 139 -6.26 3.32 -12.12
N LEU A 140 -6.40 2.91 -10.86
CA LEU A 140 -5.50 3.18 -9.76
C LEU A 140 -4.74 1.91 -9.42
N GLN A 141 -3.43 2.04 -9.25
CA GLN A 141 -2.58 1.01 -8.66
C GLN A 141 -2.17 1.46 -7.27
N LYS A 142 -2.16 0.54 -6.31
CA LYS A 142 -1.70 0.83 -4.96
C LYS A 142 -0.33 1.50 -5.04
N LYS A 143 -0.23 2.72 -4.50
CA LYS A 143 1.07 3.39 -4.41
C LYS A 143 1.78 2.66 -3.30
N GLU A 144 2.61 1.71 -3.69
CA GLU A 144 3.51 1.07 -2.74
C GLU A 144 4.26 2.21 -2.05
N SER A 145 4.13 2.28 -0.73
CA SER A 145 5.07 3.03 0.08
C SER A 145 6.40 2.36 -0.21
N VAL A 146 7.14 2.89 -1.18
CA VAL A 146 8.48 2.43 -1.55
C VAL A 146 9.36 2.73 -0.35
N SER A 147 9.21 1.90 0.68
CA SER A 147 10.07 1.85 1.83
C SER A 147 11.30 1.19 1.26
N LYS A 148 12.29 2.02 0.97
CA LYS A 148 13.53 1.52 0.41
C LYS A 148 14.18 0.70 1.49
N VAL A 149 14.86 -0.39 1.13
CA VAL A 149 15.62 -1.17 2.12
C VAL A 149 16.64 -0.28 2.83
N SER A 150 17.18 0.74 2.16
CA SER A 150 18.04 1.77 2.75
C SER A 150 17.40 2.54 3.90
N ASP A 151 16.07 2.62 3.96
CA ASP A 151 15.35 3.26 5.06
C ASP A 151 15.45 2.47 6.37
N LEU A 152 15.82 1.18 6.31
CA LEU A 152 16.03 0.35 7.50
C LEU A 152 17.40 0.58 8.16
N GLU A 153 18.34 1.25 7.49
CA GLU A 153 19.73 1.36 7.95
C GLU A 153 19.85 1.92 9.39
N GLY A 154 20.75 1.30 10.14
CA GLY A 154 21.10 1.67 11.50
C GLY A 154 20.15 1.12 12.56
N LYS A 155 20.28 1.69 13.76
CA LYS A 155 19.62 1.21 14.98
C LYS A 155 18.17 1.69 15.12
N TRP A 156 17.31 0.82 15.63
CA TRP A 156 15.89 1.02 15.92
C TRP A 156 15.51 0.39 17.26
N ILE A 157 14.71 1.09 18.05
CA ILE A 157 14.10 0.56 19.25
C ILE A 157 12.84 -0.22 18.86
N ILE A 158 12.64 -1.40 19.45
CA ILE A 158 11.38 -2.14 19.29
C ILE A 158 10.40 -1.60 20.33
N SER A 159 9.34 -0.93 19.89
CA SER A 159 8.30 -0.38 20.76
C SER A 159 7.08 -1.30 20.89
N GLU A 160 6.86 -2.18 19.91
CA GLU A 160 5.77 -3.16 19.90
C GLU A 160 6.25 -4.46 19.26
N ALA A 161 5.85 -5.61 19.82
CA ALA A 161 6.08 -6.92 19.24
C ALA A 161 4.88 -7.84 19.47
N ALA A 162 4.49 -8.58 18.44
CA ALA A 162 3.36 -9.51 18.43
C ALA A 162 2.01 -8.89 18.86
N GLY A 163 1.80 -7.60 18.54
CA GLY A 163 0.57 -6.86 18.85
C GLY A 163 0.50 -6.26 20.26
N GLU A 164 1.60 -6.34 21.02
CA GLU A 164 1.68 -5.81 22.38
C GLU A 164 2.87 -4.86 22.53
N ALA A 165 2.66 -3.76 23.26
CA ALA A 165 3.71 -2.80 23.55
C ALA A 165 4.85 -3.45 24.36
N ILE A 166 6.07 -2.99 24.10
CA ILE A 166 7.22 -3.32 24.94
C ILE A 166 7.19 -2.40 26.17
N PRO A 167 7.29 -2.93 27.41
CA PRO A 167 7.27 -2.11 28.61
C PRO A 167 8.43 -1.09 28.64
N ASP A 168 8.12 0.12 29.09
CA ASP A 168 9.12 1.14 29.38
C ASP A 168 9.91 0.80 30.66
N GLY A 169 11.14 1.30 30.75
CA GLY A 169 11.96 1.17 31.97
C GLY A 169 12.58 -0.23 32.19
N MET A 170 12.57 -1.07 31.15
CA MET A 170 13.29 -2.34 31.15
C MET A 170 14.80 -2.09 31.29
N GLU A 171 15.51 -2.93 32.03
CA GLU A 171 16.96 -2.80 32.20
C GLU A 171 17.70 -2.82 30.85
N LYS A 172 17.19 -3.59 29.90
CA LYS A 172 17.67 -3.65 28.51
C LYS A 172 16.50 -3.43 27.56
N GLN A 173 16.45 -2.25 26.95
CA GLN A 173 15.46 -1.96 25.92
C GLN A 173 15.75 -2.79 24.66
N PRO A 174 14.77 -3.58 24.16
CA PRO A 174 14.92 -4.32 22.91
C PRO A 174 15.18 -3.39 21.72
N PHE A 175 16.14 -3.77 20.88
CA PHE A 175 16.48 -3.01 19.67
C PHE A 175 16.94 -3.93 18.55
N ILE A 176 16.84 -3.43 17.31
CA ILE A 176 17.40 -4.05 16.11
C ILE A 176 18.20 -3.01 15.36
N GLU A 177 19.38 -3.38 14.90
CA GLU A 177 20.22 -2.58 14.03
C GLU A 177 20.47 -3.33 12.72
N PHE A 178 20.08 -2.68 11.63
CA PHE A 178 20.24 -3.23 10.28
C PHE A 178 21.48 -2.65 9.63
N ASN A 179 22.30 -3.53 9.07
CA ASN A 179 23.32 -3.19 8.10
C ASN A 179 22.82 -3.66 6.73
N VAL A 180 22.36 -2.72 5.91
CA VAL A 180 21.78 -2.97 4.59
C VAL A 180 22.83 -3.44 3.59
N ALA A 181 24.05 -2.91 3.69
CA ALA A 181 25.15 -3.31 2.81
C ALA A 181 25.53 -4.78 2.99
N GLU A 182 25.55 -5.26 4.23
CA GLU A 182 25.88 -6.66 4.57
C GLU A 182 24.66 -7.58 4.57
N LYS A 183 23.44 -7.02 4.47
CA LYS A 183 22.17 -7.75 4.66
C LYS A 183 22.12 -8.48 6.01
N ARG A 184 22.63 -7.82 7.05
CA ARG A 184 22.73 -8.35 8.42
C ARG A 184 21.91 -7.52 9.40
N LEU A 185 21.42 -8.18 10.43
CA LEU A 185 20.86 -7.54 11.61
C LEU A 185 21.57 -8.02 12.87
N HIS A 186 21.66 -7.13 13.84
CA HIS A 186 22.05 -7.47 15.20
C HIS A 186 21.19 -6.68 16.19
N GLY A 187 21.07 -7.16 17.42
CA GLY A 187 20.19 -6.50 18.38
C GLY A 187 20.12 -7.22 19.70
N ASN A 188 19.10 -6.84 20.47
CA ASN A 188 18.68 -7.61 21.63
C ASN A 188 17.15 -7.71 21.67
N ALA A 189 16.65 -8.82 22.17
CA ALA A 189 15.24 -9.09 22.37
C ALA A 189 14.84 -8.92 23.85
N GLY A 190 15.44 -7.94 24.54
CA GLY A 190 15.34 -7.74 25.98
C GLY A 190 16.51 -8.41 26.69
N CYS A 191 16.35 -9.68 27.08
CA CYS A 191 17.39 -10.43 27.79
C CYS A 191 18.59 -10.77 26.90
N ASN A 192 18.30 -11.39 25.75
CA ASN A 192 19.28 -12.04 24.89
C ASN A 192 19.63 -11.21 23.66
N LEU A 193 20.86 -11.40 23.19
CA LEU A 193 21.34 -10.81 21.95
C LEU A 193 20.80 -11.62 20.77
N ILE A 194 20.34 -10.91 19.75
CA ILE A 194 19.91 -11.50 18.48
C ILE A 194 20.88 -11.12 17.37
N ASN A 195 21.14 -12.05 16.47
CA ASN A 195 21.94 -11.82 15.28
C ASN A 195 21.39 -12.64 14.12
N GLY A 196 21.47 -12.12 12.91
CA GLY A 196 20.96 -12.84 11.75
C GLY A 196 21.26 -12.15 10.43
N ALA A 197 20.93 -12.85 9.36
CA ALA A 197 20.85 -12.26 8.04
C ALA A 197 19.38 -11.97 7.69
N PHE A 198 19.17 -11.02 6.80
CA PHE A 198 17.86 -10.77 6.21
C PHE A 198 17.92 -10.86 4.69
N GLN A 199 16.78 -11.16 4.09
CA GLN A 199 16.63 -11.21 2.63
C GLN A 199 15.63 -10.16 2.19
N VAL A 200 15.93 -9.52 1.07
CA VAL A 200 15.07 -8.54 0.39
C VAL A 200 15.03 -8.94 -1.08
N ASP A 201 13.84 -8.97 -1.67
CA ASP A 201 13.67 -9.19 -3.09
C ASP A 201 13.91 -7.87 -3.84
N ASP A 202 14.44 -7.96 -5.06
CA ASP A 202 15.12 -6.91 -5.83
C ASP A 202 14.60 -5.45 -5.70
N GLU A 203 15.56 -4.54 -5.88
CA GLU A 203 15.55 -3.08 -5.70
C GLU A 203 14.19 -2.38 -5.91
N GLY A 204 13.44 -2.26 -4.81
CA GLY A 204 12.23 -1.43 -4.75
C GLY A 204 11.09 -2.06 -3.96
N SER A 205 11.13 -3.37 -3.73
CA SER A 205 10.08 -4.06 -2.99
C SER A 205 10.22 -3.87 -1.47
N SER A 206 9.10 -3.60 -0.81
CA SER A 206 8.98 -3.58 0.66
C SER A 206 9.01 -4.99 1.27
N VAL A 207 9.46 -6.00 0.52
CA VAL A 207 9.49 -7.41 0.94
C VAL A 207 10.77 -7.68 1.72
N ILE A 208 10.64 -8.22 2.92
CA ILE A 208 11.76 -8.58 3.78
C ILE A 208 11.45 -9.85 4.56
N SER A 209 12.46 -10.69 4.77
CA SER A 209 12.35 -11.86 5.65
C SER A 209 13.62 -12.10 6.46
N PHE A 210 13.45 -12.80 7.58
CA PHE A 210 14.50 -13.04 8.58
C PHE A 210 14.70 -14.56 8.82
N PRO A 211 15.24 -15.32 7.85
CA PRO A 211 15.21 -16.78 7.88
C PRO A 211 16.13 -17.43 8.93
N GLN A 212 17.09 -16.68 9.50
CA GLN A 212 18.16 -17.22 10.35
C GLN A 212 18.49 -16.28 11.50
N VAL A 213 17.49 -15.80 12.25
CA VAL A 213 17.74 -15.05 13.48
C VAL A 213 18.02 -16.02 14.60
N ILE A 214 19.21 -15.92 15.18
CA ILE A 214 19.64 -16.70 16.34
C ILE A 214 19.69 -15.81 17.58
N SER A 215 19.32 -16.36 18.73
CA SER A 215 19.36 -15.70 20.04
C SER A 215 20.41 -16.38 20.94
N THR A 216 21.05 -15.62 21.84
CA THR A 216 21.85 -16.20 22.93
C THR A 216 20.94 -16.90 23.96
N MET A 217 21.50 -17.76 24.80
CA MET A 217 20.74 -18.49 25.85
C MET A 217 21.16 -18.05 27.25
N MET A 218 21.02 -16.76 27.57
CA MET A 218 21.11 -16.26 28.95
C MET A 218 19.76 -16.44 29.64
N ALA A 219 19.79 -16.82 30.92
CA ALA A 219 18.61 -16.91 31.75
C ALA A 219 18.28 -15.53 32.35
N CYS A 220 17.11 -14.98 32.03
CA CYS A 220 16.55 -13.81 32.68
C CYS A 220 15.24 -14.15 33.42
N PRO A 221 14.84 -13.36 34.44
CA PRO A 221 13.59 -13.55 35.16
C PRO A 221 12.33 -13.43 34.30
N ASP A 222 12.40 -12.66 33.19
CA ASP A 222 11.32 -12.45 32.24
C ASP A 222 11.83 -12.73 30.82
N MET A 223 11.16 -13.67 30.14
CA MET A 223 11.46 -14.13 28.78
C MET A 223 10.30 -13.83 27.81
N GLU A 224 9.20 -13.26 28.30
CA GLU A 224 7.99 -13.06 27.49
C GLU A 224 8.22 -12.08 26.35
N VAL A 225 8.99 -11.02 26.62
CA VAL A 225 9.40 -10.03 25.61
C VAL A 225 10.25 -10.68 24.52
N GLU A 226 11.18 -11.56 24.89
CA GLU A 226 12.03 -12.24 23.93
C GLU A 226 11.22 -13.14 23.00
N ASP A 227 10.33 -13.94 23.56
CA ASP A 227 9.45 -14.83 22.79
C ASP A 227 8.58 -14.04 21.81
N ARG A 228 8.02 -12.90 22.24
CA ARG A 228 7.23 -12.02 21.37
C ARG A 228 8.07 -11.45 20.24
N VAL A 229 9.28 -10.97 20.52
CA VAL A 229 10.20 -10.41 19.51
C VAL A 229 10.61 -11.48 18.49
N LEU A 230 11.03 -12.66 18.93
CA LEU A 230 11.44 -13.75 18.03
C LEU A 230 10.27 -14.28 17.20
N LYS A 231 9.09 -14.43 17.80
CA LYS A 231 7.87 -14.81 17.09
C LYS A 231 7.49 -13.81 16.01
N ALA A 232 7.54 -12.51 16.33
CA ALA A 232 7.27 -11.45 15.38
C ALA A 232 8.30 -11.44 14.23
N LEU A 233 9.59 -11.58 14.51
CA LEU A 233 10.64 -11.63 13.48
C LEU A 233 10.44 -12.80 12.49
N ASN A 234 10.06 -13.97 12.99
CA ASN A 234 9.82 -15.14 12.15
C ASN A 234 8.62 -15.00 11.21
N SER A 235 7.62 -14.18 11.57
CA SER A 235 6.44 -13.97 10.74
C SER A 235 6.59 -12.87 9.69
N VAL A 236 7.61 -12.01 9.79
CA VAL A 236 7.77 -10.86 8.87
C VAL A 236 7.91 -11.30 7.41
N ARG A 237 7.15 -10.64 6.54
CA ARG A 237 7.22 -10.73 5.08
C ARG A 237 7.40 -9.39 4.40
N SER A 238 7.08 -8.28 5.07
CA SER A 238 7.26 -6.95 4.50
C SER A 238 7.49 -5.88 5.58
N PHE A 239 7.90 -4.70 5.15
CA PHE A 239 8.09 -3.54 6.02
C PHE A 239 7.49 -2.27 5.40
N GLY A 240 7.24 -1.25 6.22
CA GLY A 240 6.66 0.01 5.75
C GLY A 240 6.90 1.17 6.69
N LYS A 241 7.03 2.39 6.17
CA LYS A 241 7.05 3.60 7.00
C LYS A 241 5.69 3.86 7.66
N LEU A 242 5.71 4.23 8.94
CA LEU A 242 4.50 4.59 9.69
C LEU A 242 4.22 6.10 9.63
N THR A 243 2.94 6.48 9.68
CA THR A 243 2.47 7.88 9.59
C THR A 243 3.00 8.78 10.71
N GLY A 244 3.41 8.21 11.85
CA GLY A 244 3.99 8.93 12.99
C GLY A 244 5.53 8.92 13.03
N GLY A 245 6.19 8.43 11.98
CA GLY A 245 7.60 8.07 12.02
C GLY A 245 7.80 6.64 12.51
N GLY A 246 8.99 6.08 12.22
CA GLY A 246 9.25 4.66 12.48
C GLY A 246 8.95 3.74 11.29
N VAL A 247 9.17 2.46 11.52
CA VAL A 247 8.95 1.37 10.56
C VAL A 247 8.05 0.31 11.20
N GLY A 248 7.01 -0.09 10.48
CA GLY A 248 6.21 -1.26 10.79
C GLY A 248 6.73 -2.46 10.02
N LEU A 249 6.79 -3.62 10.68
CA LEU A 249 7.01 -4.91 10.03
C LEU A 249 5.70 -5.69 10.01
N TYR A 250 5.43 -6.34 8.88
CA TYR A 250 4.15 -6.99 8.60
C TYR A 250 4.32 -8.45 8.22
N ASP A 251 3.36 -9.29 8.59
CA ASP A 251 3.30 -10.69 8.19
C ASP A 251 2.75 -10.90 6.77
N ALA A 252 2.57 -12.18 6.38
CA ALA A 252 2.03 -12.56 5.07
C ALA A 252 0.59 -12.10 4.81
N ASP A 253 -0.18 -11.88 5.88
CA ASP A 253 -1.58 -11.43 5.85
C ASP A 253 -1.69 -9.91 5.97
N ASN A 254 -0.55 -9.20 5.98
CA ASN A 254 -0.44 -7.76 6.13
C ASN A 254 -0.90 -7.25 7.51
N ASN A 255 -0.81 -8.07 8.56
CA ASN A 255 -0.97 -7.63 9.93
C ASN A 255 0.34 -7.02 10.43
N LEU A 256 0.25 -5.95 11.23
CA LEU A 256 1.39 -5.34 11.90
C LEU A 256 1.86 -6.28 13.02
N VAL A 257 3.11 -6.72 12.98
CA VAL A 257 3.68 -7.66 13.97
C VAL A 257 4.80 -7.07 14.80
N MET A 258 5.41 -5.97 14.34
CA MET A 258 6.45 -5.25 15.09
C MET A 258 6.48 -3.77 14.69
N VAL A 259 6.70 -2.90 15.68
CA VAL A 259 6.92 -1.47 15.47
C VAL A 259 8.33 -1.09 15.90
N LEU A 260 9.03 -0.43 14.98
CA LEU A 260 10.39 0.07 15.14
C LEU A 260 10.38 1.59 15.15
N VAL A 261 11.01 2.19 16.15
CA VAL A 261 11.12 3.65 16.29
C VAL A 261 12.59 4.08 16.39
N LYS A 262 12.90 5.30 15.92
CA LYS A 262 14.22 5.90 16.18
C LYS A 262 14.26 6.40 17.63
N ASN A 263 15.45 6.32 18.20
CA ASN A 263 15.76 6.92 19.51
C ASN A 263 15.84 8.45 19.41
#